data_AF-A0A963RFU6-F1
#
_entry.id   AF-A0A963RFU6-F1
#
_cell.length_a   1.000
_cell.length_b   1.000
_cell.length_c   1.000
_cell.angle_alpha   90.00
_cell.angle_beta   90.00
_cell.angle_gamma   90.00
#
_symmetry.space_group_name_H-M   'P 1'
#
loop_
_entity.id
_entity.type
_entity.pdbx_description
1 polymer ?
#
loop_
_entity_poly.entity_id
_entity_poly.type
_entity_poly.pdbx_seq_one_letter_code
_entity_poly.pdbx_strand_id
1 'polypeptide(L)'
;MTKEFAMTPEKRTKMYLTSAVMGFAGTVVAIAGDMFALPDYLRGFAFGILLVALALLLLRRMRDEYIEQLWNAGVSLAFVAVVLAYLFAPFLEGLFDGLSAAAPRQDFVSSGWIGPLALLAFFVGFHVKWLRSAL
;
A
#
# COMPACT_ATOMS: atom_id res chain seq x y z
N MET A 1 -15.18 -22.97 -33.35
CA MET A 1 -14.16 -23.58 -32.46
C MET A 1 -13.49 -22.48 -31.63
N THR A 2 -14.25 -21.87 -30.71
CA THR A 2 -13.79 -20.81 -29.82
C THR A 2 -13.25 -21.48 -28.56
N LYS A 3 -11.93 -21.54 -28.42
CA LYS A 3 -11.28 -22.05 -27.21
C LYS A 3 -11.67 -21.14 -26.04
N GLU A 4 -12.51 -21.66 -25.14
CA GLU A 4 -12.65 -21.14 -23.79
C GLU A 4 -11.26 -21.05 -23.15
N PHE A 5 -10.68 -19.85 -23.10
CA PHE A 5 -9.60 -19.56 -22.17
C PHE A 5 -10.17 -19.41 -20.75
N ALA A 6 -10.80 -20.47 -20.26
CA ALA A 6 -11.21 -20.56 -18.87
C ALA A 6 -9.94 -20.58 -18.02
N MET A 7 -9.57 -19.42 -17.49
CA MET A 7 -8.44 -19.29 -16.56
C MET A 7 -8.70 -20.21 -15.37
N THR A 8 -7.80 -21.17 -15.11
CA THR A 8 -7.94 -22.10 -13.98
C THR A 8 -7.92 -21.35 -12.64
N PRO A 9 -8.61 -21.83 -11.60
CA PRO A 9 -8.68 -21.15 -10.29
C PRO A 9 -7.29 -20.83 -9.72
N GLU A 10 -6.37 -21.78 -9.85
CA GLU A 10 -4.98 -21.66 -9.38
C GLU A 10 -4.19 -20.55 -10.10
N LYS A 11 -4.38 -20.42 -11.43
CA LYS A 11 -3.73 -19.37 -12.23
C LYS A 11 -4.28 -17.99 -11.88
N ARG A 12 -5.55 -17.90 -11.49
CA ARG A 12 -6.18 -16.66 -11.02
C ARG A 12 -5.60 -16.24 -9.67
N THR A 13 -5.53 -17.14 -8.71
CA THR A 13 -4.93 -16.89 -7.38
C THR A 13 -3.49 -16.39 -7.51
N LYS A 14 -2.68 -17.05 -8.35
CA LYS A 14 -1.28 -16.64 -8.59
C LYS A 14 -1.18 -15.23 -9.16
N MET A 15 -2.05 -14.88 -10.11
CA MET A 15 -2.09 -13.54 -10.69
C MET A 15 -2.44 -12.48 -9.64
N TYR A 16 -3.39 -12.76 -8.73
CA TYR A 16 -3.77 -11.81 -7.68
C TYR A 16 -2.67 -11.56 -6.69
N LEU A 17 -2.01 -12.63 -6.27
CA LEU A 17 -0.88 -12.52 -5.37
C LEU A 17 0.26 -11.75 -6.02
N THR A 18 0.49 -11.98 -7.32
CA THR A 18 1.47 -11.21 -8.09
C THR A 18 1.09 -9.74 -8.14
N SER A 19 -0.18 -9.39 -8.39
CA SER A 19 -0.66 -8.00 -8.36
C SER A 19 -0.49 -7.37 -6.98
N ALA A 20 -0.79 -8.07 -5.90
CA ALA A 20 -0.61 -7.57 -4.54
C ALA A 20 0.87 -7.31 -4.20
N VAL A 21 1.77 -8.23 -4.58
CA VAL A 21 3.22 -8.08 -4.39
C VAL A 21 3.75 -6.93 -5.26
N MET A 22 3.31 -6.81 -6.51
CA MET A 22 3.69 -5.69 -7.39
C MET A 22 3.23 -4.34 -6.82
N GLY A 23 2.00 -4.28 -6.30
CA GLY A 23 1.48 -3.08 -5.64
C GLY A 23 2.31 -2.71 -4.41
N PHE A 24 2.63 -3.69 -3.56
CA PHE A 24 3.48 -3.49 -2.39
C PHE A 24 4.89 -3.01 -2.77
N ALA A 25 5.53 -3.67 -3.74
CA ALA A 25 6.84 -3.26 -4.24
C ALA A 25 6.80 -1.84 -4.83
N GLY A 26 5.75 -1.51 -5.58
CA GLY A 26 5.52 -0.15 -6.09
C GLY A 26 5.42 0.88 -4.97
N THR A 27 4.70 0.59 -3.89
CA THR A 27 4.62 1.46 -2.70
C THR A 27 6.00 1.63 -2.05
N VAL A 28 6.76 0.56 -1.85
CA VAL A 28 8.10 0.63 -1.25
C VAL A 28 9.05 1.46 -2.12
N VAL A 29 9.04 1.25 -3.43
CA VAL A 29 9.88 2.02 -4.37
C VAL A 29 9.45 3.49 -4.42
N ALA A 30 8.16 3.79 -4.34
CA ALA A 30 7.68 5.17 -4.28
C ALA A 30 8.20 5.89 -3.02
N ILE A 31 8.08 5.26 -1.84
CA ILE A 31 8.60 5.79 -0.58
C ILE A 31 10.13 5.96 -0.64
N ALA A 32 10.83 4.95 -1.12
CA ALA A 32 12.28 5.02 -1.30
C ALA A 32 12.69 6.13 -2.28
N GLY A 33 11.87 6.38 -3.31
CA GLY A 33 12.09 7.46 -4.26
C GLY A 33 12.10 8.84 -3.63
N ASP A 34 11.22 9.05 -2.65
CA ASP A 34 11.17 10.31 -1.90
C ASP A 34 12.31 10.42 -0.89
N MET A 35 12.75 9.30 -0.29
CA MET A 35 13.87 9.27 0.66
C MET A 35 15.24 9.46 -0.01
N PHE A 36 15.47 8.83 -1.16
CA PHE A 36 16.77 8.78 -1.83
C PHE A 36 16.87 9.69 -3.07
N ALA A 37 15.87 10.56 -3.28
CA ALA A 37 15.78 11.45 -4.43
C ALA A 37 15.97 10.71 -5.78
N LEU A 38 15.29 9.56 -5.95
CA LEU A 38 15.40 8.77 -7.19
C LEU A 38 14.91 9.58 -8.41
N PRO A 39 15.39 9.25 -9.62
CA PRO A 39 14.91 9.87 -10.85
C PRO A 39 13.38 9.79 -11.02
N ASP A 40 12.78 10.88 -11.54
CA ASP A 40 11.32 11.02 -11.64
C ASP A 40 10.64 9.91 -12.44
N TYR A 41 11.31 9.38 -13.47
CA TYR A 41 10.77 8.28 -14.27
C TYR A 41 10.59 6.99 -13.46
N LEU A 42 11.46 6.70 -12.49
CA LEU A 42 11.32 5.54 -11.61
C LEU A 42 10.15 5.70 -10.66
N ARG A 43 9.94 6.92 -10.12
CA ARG A 43 8.81 7.21 -9.25
C ARG A 43 7.49 7.11 -10.03
N GLY A 44 7.42 7.71 -11.20
CA GLY A 44 6.25 7.63 -12.08
C GLY A 44 5.91 6.19 -12.46
N PHE A 45 6.93 5.37 -12.76
CA PHE A 45 6.74 3.95 -13.02
C PHE A 45 6.23 3.17 -11.79
N ALA A 46 6.78 3.43 -10.60
CA ALA A 46 6.35 2.81 -9.36
C ALA A 46 4.89 3.15 -9.03
N PHE A 47 4.49 4.41 -9.17
CA PHE A 47 3.10 4.83 -9.03
C PHE A 47 2.19 4.17 -10.08
N GLY A 48 2.66 4.05 -11.33
CA GLY A 48 1.92 3.35 -12.38
C GLY A 48 1.63 1.89 -12.02
N ILE A 49 2.65 1.15 -11.58
CA ILE A 49 2.50 -0.25 -11.14
C ILE A 49 1.52 -0.34 -9.97
N LEU A 50 1.69 0.53 -8.98
CA LEU A 50 0.83 0.59 -7.80
C LEU A 50 -0.65 0.81 -8.18
N LEU A 51 -0.92 1.78 -9.05
CA LEU A 51 -2.29 2.10 -9.49
C LEU A 51 -2.91 0.94 -10.26
N VAL A 52 -2.15 0.30 -11.16
CA VAL A 52 -2.62 -0.87 -11.91
C VAL A 52 -2.91 -2.03 -10.95
N ALA A 53 -2.03 -2.29 -9.99
CA ALA A 53 -2.24 -3.33 -8.98
C ALA A 53 -3.51 -3.07 -8.15
N LEU A 54 -3.71 -1.84 -7.66
CA LEU A 54 -4.90 -1.45 -6.92
C LEU A 54 -6.17 -1.58 -7.76
N ALA A 55 -6.14 -1.11 -9.01
CA ALA A 55 -7.29 -1.22 -9.91
C ALA A 55 -7.67 -2.69 -10.17
N LEU A 56 -6.69 -3.55 -10.41
CA LEU A 56 -6.92 -4.99 -10.59
C LEU A 56 -7.53 -5.62 -9.34
N LEU A 57 -7.02 -5.31 -8.15
CA LEU A 57 -7.57 -5.82 -6.88
C LEU A 57 -8.98 -5.27 -6.62
N LEU A 58 -9.22 -3.98 -6.88
CA LEU A 58 -10.50 -3.31 -6.67
C LEU A 58 -11.60 -3.88 -7.57
N LEU A 59 -11.34 -4.05 -8.86
CA LEU A 59 -12.31 -4.64 -9.78
C LEU A 59 -12.65 -6.09 -9.42
N ARG A 60 -11.69 -6.80 -8.82
CA ARG A 60 -11.83 -8.22 -8.46
C ARG A 60 -12.57 -8.40 -7.13
N ARG A 61 -12.41 -7.48 -6.18
CA ARG A 61 -13.12 -7.57 -4.88
C ARG A 61 -14.63 -7.69 -5.07
N MET A 62 -15.19 -7.12 -6.14
CA MET A 62 -16.63 -7.17 -6.45
C MET A 62 -17.11 -8.54 -6.94
N ARG A 63 -16.20 -9.50 -7.21
CA ARG A 63 -16.52 -10.79 -7.84
C ARG A 63 -16.15 -12.00 -6.99
N ASP A 64 -15.36 -11.81 -5.93
CA ASP A 64 -14.73 -12.89 -5.18
C ASP A 64 -14.67 -12.53 -3.69
N GLU A 65 -15.45 -13.25 -2.88
CA GLU A 65 -15.55 -13.05 -1.43
C GLU A 65 -14.20 -13.19 -0.72
N TYR A 66 -13.31 -14.07 -1.21
CA TYR A 66 -11.98 -14.23 -0.63
C TYR A 66 -11.16 -12.95 -0.81
N ILE A 67 -11.14 -12.41 -2.02
CA ILE A 67 -10.43 -11.15 -2.32
C ILE A 67 -11.07 -9.98 -1.59
N GLU A 68 -12.39 -9.97 -1.43
CA GLU A 68 -13.08 -8.97 -0.62
C GLU A 68 -12.60 -8.98 0.84
N GLN A 69 -12.47 -10.15 1.46
CA GLN A 69 -11.95 -10.27 2.83
C GLN A 69 -10.51 -9.77 2.96
N LEU A 70 -9.65 -10.11 2.00
CA LEU A 70 -8.26 -9.63 1.97
C LEU A 70 -8.19 -8.11 1.77
N TRP A 71 -9.00 -7.59 0.85
CA TRP A 71 -9.12 -6.16 0.60
C TRP A 71 -9.57 -5.40 1.85
N ASN A 72 -10.61 -5.89 2.52
CA ASN A 72 -11.14 -5.26 3.73
C ASN A 72 -10.12 -5.27 4.87
N ALA A 73 -9.36 -6.36 5.05
CA ALA A 73 -8.27 -6.40 6.01
C ALA A 73 -7.19 -5.33 5.72
N GLY A 74 -6.84 -5.14 4.45
CA GLY A 74 -5.95 -4.07 4.01
C GLY A 74 -6.53 -2.68 4.31
N VAL A 75 -7.77 -2.41 3.90
CA VAL A 75 -8.42 -1.11 4.14
C VAL A 75 -8.54 -0.79 5.63
N SER A 76 -8.91 -1.78 6.46
CA SER A 76 -8.98 -1.59 7.91
C SER A 76 -7.63 -1.19 8.48
N LEU A 77 -6.54 -1.85 8.06
CA LEU A 77 -5.20 -1.51 8.56
C LEU A 77 -4.74 -0.14 8.03
N ALA A 78 -5.04 0.19 6.77
CA ALA A 78 -4.76 1.50 6.19
C ALA A 78 -5.50 2.62 6.93
N PHE A 79 -6.78 2.40 7.24
CA PHE A 79 -7.59 3.35 8.01
C PHE A 79 -7.01 3.57 9.41
N VAL A 80 -6.65 2.49 10.12
CA VAL A 80 -5.99 2.59 11.43
C VAL A 80 -4.68 3.35 11.31
N ALA A 81 -3.85 3.08 10.31
CA ALA A 81 -2.60 3.80 10.09
C ALA A 81 -2.82 5.29 9.86
N VAL A 82 -3.83 5.68 9.07
CA VAL A 82 -4.20 7.09 8.86
C VAL A 82 -4.67 7.75 10.15
N VAL A 83 -5.55 7.09 10.92
CA VAL A 83 -6.05 7.62 12.19
C VAL A 83 -4.91 7.82 13.18
N LEU A 84 -4.03 6.82 13.32
CA LEU A 84 -2.86 6.92 14.19
C LEU A 84 -1.91 8.01 13.72
N ALA A 85 -1.67 8.12 12.40
CA ALA A 85 -0.83 9.17 11.85
C ALA A 85 -1.41 10.55 12.19
N TYR A 86 -2.69 10.81 11.96
CA TYR A 86 -3.28 12.12 12.29
C TYR A 86 -3.35 12.41 13.79
N LEU A 87 -3.65 11.40 14.61
CA LEU A 87 -3.79 11.57 16.06
C LEU A 87 -2.43 11.81 16.73
N PHE A 88 -1.39 11.10 16.29
CA PHE A 88 -0.09 11.10 16.93
C PHE A 88 0.96 11.95 16.21
N ALA A 89 0.76 12.34 14.94
CA ALA A 89 1.68 13.24 14.24
C ALA A 89 2.03 14.50 15.04
N PRO A 90 1.08 15.29 15.60
CA PRO A 90 1.46 16.50 16.34
C PRO A 90 2.27 16.21 17.61
N PHE A 91 2.06 15.04 18.24
CA PHE A 91 2.83 14.61 19.40
C PHE A 91 4.25 14.20 19.00
N LEU A 92 4.40 13.47 17.89
CA LEU A 92 5.70 13.06 17.36
C LEU A 92 6.49 14.28 16.86
N GLU A 93 5.84 15.20 16.15
CA GLU A 93 6.37 16.51 15.76
C GLU A 93 6.95 17.26 16.96
N GLY A 94 6.13 17.45 18.00
CA GLY A 94 6.56 18.17 19.22
C GLY A 94 7.73 17.50 19.95
N LEU A 95 7.81 16.16 19.92
CA LEU A 95 8.93 15.42 20.51
C LEU A 95 10.22 15.59 19.67
N PHE A 96 10.14 15.44 18.36
CA PHE A 96 11.30 15.56 17.46
C PHE A 96 11.83 16.98 17.42
N ASP A 97 10.97 17.99 17.28
CA ASP A 97 11.35 19.41 17.33
C ASP A 97 11.98 19.75 18.70
N GLY A 98 11.46 19.19 19.79
CA GLY A 98 11.99 19.40 21.15
C GLY A 98 13.37 18.77 21.38
N LEU A 99 13.64 17.59 20.79
CA LEU A 99 14.95 16.93 20.85
C LEU A 99 15.97 17.53 19.87
N SER A 100 15.47 18.13 18.79
CA SER A 100 16.24 18.62 17.67
C SER A 100 16.14 20.14 17.57
N ALA A 101 16.62 20.85 18.60
CA ALA A 101 16.58 22.32 18.67
C ALA A 101 17.28 23.04 17.49
N ALA A 102 18.02 22.32 16.63
CA ALA A 102 18.72 22.83 15.47
C ALA A 102 18.17 22.37 14.10
N ALA A 103 17.13 21.52 14.06
CA ALA A 103 16.54 21.10 12.78
C ALA A 103 15.42 22.05 12.33
N PRO A 104 15.20 22.20 11.01
CA PRO A 104 14.01 22.84 10.49
C PRO A 104 12.76 22.15 11.03
N ARG A 105 11.77 22.93 11.46
CA ARG A 105 10.46 22.47 11.92
C ARG A 105 9.88 21.47 10.92
N GLN A 106 9.67 20.22 11.34
CA GLN A 106 9.14 19.19 10.47
C GLN A 106 7.61 19.12 10.62
N ASP A 107 6.87 19.59 9.62
CA ASP A 107 5.41 19.37 9.59
C ASP A 107 5.11 18.01 8.96
N PHE A 108 5.10 16.93 9.75
CA PHE A 108 4.76 15.59 9.29
C PHE A 108 3.33 15.52 8.72
N VAL A 109 2.36 16.26 9.27
CA VAL A 109 1.00 16.31 8.71
C VAL A 109 0.96 17.01 7.34
N SER A 110 1.78 18.04 7.15
CA SER A 110 1.91 18.79 5.88
C SER A 110 2.76 18.05 4.84
N SER A 111 3.66 17.17 5.30
CA SER A 111 4.72 16.55 4.48
C SER A 111 4.23 15.61 3.37
N GLY A 112 2.94 15.22 3.35
CA GLY A 112 2.39 14.33 2.33
C GLY A 112 2.66 12.83 2.53
N TRP A 113 3.32 12.43 3.63
CA TRP A 113 3.73 11.04 3.89
C TRP A 113 2.58 10.12 4.34
N ILE A 114 1.45 10.69 4.77
CA ILE A 114 0.29 9.94 5.25
C ILE A 114 -0.25 8.99 4.17
N GLY A 115 -0.32 9.46 2.91
CA GLY A 115 -0.82 8.65 1.78
C GLY A 115 0.04 7.40 1.51
N PRO A 116 1.36 7.55 1.31
CA PRO A 116 2.27 6.42 1.16
C PRO A 116 2.26 5.45 2.34
N LEU A 117 2.19 5.94 3.59
CA LEU A 117 2.09 5.11 4.78
C LEU A 117 0.77 4.32 4.84
N ALA A 118 -0.34 4.95 4.46
CA ALA A 118 -1.63 4.28 4.36
C ALA A 118 -1.62 3.15 3.32
N LEU A 119 -0.98 3.39 2.16
CA LEU A 119 -0.81 2.39 1.12
C LEU A 119 0.09 1.24 1.58
N LEU A 120 1.17 1.54 2.31
CA LEU A 120 2.03 0.51 2.88
C LEU A 120 1.24 -0.35 3.86
N ALA A 121 0.49 0.28 4.77
CA ALA A 121 -0.37 -0.40 5.73
C ALA A 121 -1.47 -1.22 5.02
N PHE A 122 -2.05 -0.72 3.93
CA PHE A 122 -3.01 -1.48 3.12
C PHE A 122 -2.42 -2.81 2.66
N PHE A 123 -1.25 -2.79 2.00
CA PHE A 123 -0.63 -4.00 1.49
C PHE A 123 -0.12 -4.91 2.60
N VAL A 124 0.38 -4.36 3.72
CA VAL A 124 0.76 -5.17 4.89
C VAL A 124 -0.46 -5.91 5.43
N GLY A 125 -1.59 -5.24 5.63
CA GLY A 125 -2.83 -5.86 6.12
C GLY A 125 -3.34 -6.94 5.17
N PHE A 126 -3.28 -6.67 3.87
CA PHE A 126 -3.60 -7.63 2.82
C PHE A 126 -2.74 -8.90 2.91
N HIS A 127 -1.41 -8.76 2.96
CA HIS A 127 -0.48 -9.90 3.00
C HIS A 127 -0.54 -10.65 4.32
N VAL A 128 -0.71 -9.97 5.46
CA VAL A 128 -0.87 -10.63 6.76
C VAL A 128 -2.14 -11.48 6.79
N LYS A 129 -3.26 -10.97 6.26
CA LYS A 129 -4.49 -11.75 6.16
C LYS A 129 -4.32 -12.94 5.22
N TRP A 130 -3.67 -12.74 4.08
CA TRP A 130 -3.35 -13.83 3.14
C TRP A 130 -2.51 -14.94 3.80
N LEU A 131 -1.40 -14.58 4.47
CA LEU A 131 -0.53 -15.53 5.16
C LEU A 131 -1.28 -16.33 6.23
N ARG A 132 -2.15 -15.66 7.01
CA ARG A 132 -2.99 -16.32 8.02
C ARG A 132 -4.07 -17.23 7.43
N SER A 133 -4.50 -16.99 6.20
CA SER A 133 -5.48 -17.82 5.51
C SER A 133 -4.83 -18.96 4.71
N ALA A 134 -3.51 -18.94 4.53
CA ALA A 134 -2.75 -19.98 3.84
C ALA A 134 -2.11 -21.02 4.79
N LEU A 135 -2.00 -20.67 6.08
CA LEU A 135 -1.60 -21.55 7.18
C LEU A 135 -2.83 -22.25 7.78
#